data_AF-A0A4Q0STC8-F1
#
_entry.id   AF-A0A4Q0STC8-F1
#
_cell.length_a   1.000
_cell.length_b   1.000
_cell.length_c   1.000
_cell.angle_alpha   90.00
_cell.angle_beta   90.00
_cell.angle_gamma   90.00
#
_symmetry.space_group_name_H-M   'P 1'
#
loop_
_entity.id
_entity.type
_entity.pdbx_description
1 polymer ?
#
loop_
_entity_poly.entity_id
_entity_poly.type
_entity_poly.pdbx_seq_one_letter_code
_entity_poly.pdbx_strand_id
1 'polypeptide(L)'
;MKARALFILSACSVAMGQAQPIQHGPLLYCHRTANEDAPENTLASLEQAALLGCNVVEIDLRRTLDGEIVLNHDGLLDRLTDGHGDVEQTNFAELQLLDAGAWMAPRFTGMRMARFDDALRLARSLDIRLILDIKTKGIGADVLRILEREGMIDHVLFNGEWDDIRRMLPSAADAGYGAAWVQPGVTAAEVASQQRQGKSVIANFSANSHGMDLAGMKAAVAAGVDAINVDFPRLGADAVGRDVESKIRRLKEQAQTGDDAARSQAILKLSRYQDPDLQSWFLRWLDNPSPRISHTAALALLLARPALTSGQLTSAARANNAAARANAAWLLGQLGSAAADLVPMLSDPDPGVQLEALRALGRTKGDAPIDAILPFFQSSDVNLRGAAALALAHTRPNGAAKVISAQLQKEIDRERSLAEGYVAGGRKNITPEQIREATSSFRAQMAMLHALSSLHDADATSALVHVAFQPVHEFAQTDSVVGCFQLWDRIGDDPTIVVQQLSSTNQASANCAEWALVKADIRVLPTVRDALNTPSARVRAIRILAWHGDADALLAVQKIAHAAGPEKDLAAWAAEKIQILNAPKD
;
A
#
# COMPACT_ATOMS: atom_id res chain seq x y z
N MET A 1 -34.84 64.22 20.23
CA MET A 1 -36.20 63.81 20.65
C MET A 1 -36.85 63.03 19.51
N LYS A 2 -37.13 61.76 19.76
CA LYS A 2 -38.09 60.83 19.10
C LYS A 2 -38.29 60.92 17.58
N ALA A 3 -37.81 59.89 16.86
CA ALA A 3 -38.46 59.39 15.66
C ALA A 3 -38.65 57.86 15.79
N ARG A 4 -39.91 57.45 15.94
CA ARG A 4 -40.36 56.04 15.91
C ARG A 4 -40.55 55.65 14.44
N ALA A 5 -39.84 54.64 13.97
CA ALA A 5 -40.08 54.01 12.69
C ALA A 5 -41.25 53.03 12.80
N LEU A 6 -42.24 53.19 11.92
CA LEU A 6 -43.43 52.36 11.78
C LEU A 6 -43.11 51.23 10.80
N PHE A 7 -43.27 49.97 11.23
CA PHE A 7 -43.14 48.78 10.41
C PHE A 7 -44.31 48.69 9.42
N ILE A 8 -44.02 48.55 8.12
CA ILE A 8 -44.97 48.07 7.11
C ILE A 8 -44.49 46.70 6.66
N LEU A 9 -45.24 45.65 7.02
CA LEU A 9 -45.08 44.30 6.49
C LEU A 9 -45.63 44.28 5.05
N SER A 10 -44.73 44.19 4.07
CA SER A 10 -45.09 43.84 2.69
C SER A 10 -45.02 42.32 2.54
N ALA A 11 -46.16 41.70 2.26
CA ALA A 11 -46.25 40.29 1.92
C ALA A 11 -45.54 40.03 0.58
N CYS A 12 -44.43 39.28 0.62
CA CYS A 12 -43.81 38.71 -0.57
C CYS A 12 -44.49 37.38 -0.90
N SER A 13 -45.34 37.38 -1.91
CA SER A 13 -45.85 36.17 -2.57
C SER A 13 -44.69 35.47 -3.27
N VAL A 14 -44.30 34.30 -2.78
CA VAL A 14 -43.34 33.42 -3.45
C VAL A 14 -44.07 32.81 -4.65
N ALA A 15 -43.72 33.26 -5.85
CA ALA A 15 -44.08 32.59 -7.08
C ALA A 15 -43.48 31.18 -7.07
N MET A 16 -44.32 30.16 -7.12
CA MET A 16 -43.92 28.77 -7.33
C MET A 16 -43.19 28.69 -8.68
N GLY A 17 -41.86 28.63 -8.63
CA GLY A 17 -41.05 28.31 -9.79
C GLY A 17 -41.40 26.90 -10.25
N GLN A 18 -41.90 26.77 -11.47
CA GLN A 18 -41.98 25.48 -12.14
C GLN A 18 -40.56 24.93 -12.26
N ALA A 19 -40.33 23.72 -11.72
CA ALA A 19 -39.08 23.01 -11.87
C ALA A 19 -38.79 22.86 -13.36
N GLN A 20 -37.63 23.36 -13.81
CA GLN A 20 -37.15 23.06 -15.15
C GLN A 20 -36.92 21.54 -15.26
N PRO A 21 -37.26 20.92 -16.41
CA PRO A 21 -37.01 19.49 -16.62
C PRO A 21 -35.50 19.23 -16.55
N ILE A 22 -35.11 18.24 -15.76
CA ILE A 22 -33.70 17.82 -15.62
C ILE A 22 -33.23 17.30 -16.99
N GLN A 23 -32.28 17.99 -17.61
CA GLN A 23 -31.55 17.51 -18.79
C GLN A 23 -30.52 16.44 -18.36
N HIS A 24 -30.87 15.16 -18.34
CA HIS A 24 -29.90 14.07 -18.58
C HIS A 24 -30.67 12.85 -19.13
N GLY A 25 -30.11 12.18 -20.15
CA GLY A 25 -30.69 10.95 -20.72
C GLY A 25 -30.79 9.80 -19.69
N PRO A 26 -31.29 8.63 -20.08
CA PRO A 26 -31.61 7.55 -19.15
C PRO A 26 -30.44 7.19 -18.22
N LEU A 27 -30.77 6.84 -16.97
CA LEU A 27 -29.80 6.43 -15.97
C LEU A 27 -29.29 5.01 -16.27
N LEU A 28 -28.03 4.77 -15.93
CA LEU A 28 -27.42 3.45 -16.02
C LEU A 28 -27.27 2.84 -14.63
N TYR A 29 -27.92 1.70 -14.42
CA TYR A 29 -27.87 0.92 -13.19
C TYR A 29 -26.97 -0.30 -13.40
N CYS A 30 -26.13 -0.60 -12.41
CA CYS A 30 -25.23 -1.75 -12.42
C CYS A 30 -25.65 -2.74 -11.34
N HIS A 31 -25.95 -3.98 -11.72
CA HIS A 31 -26.34 -5.03 -10.79
C HIS A 31 -25.10 -5.65 -10.13
N ARG A 32 -25.09 -5.71 -8.80
CA ARG A 32 -24.00 -6.21 -7.96
C ARG A 32 -22.64 -5.67 -8.36
N THR A 33 -22.47 -4.34 -8.34
CA THR A 33 -21.28 -3.66 -8.87
C THR A 33 -21.07 -3.96 -10.36
N ALA A 34 -19.85 -3.90 -10.90
CA ALA A 34 -19.56 -4.33 -12.26
C ALA A 34 -19.15 -5.81 -12.25
N ASN A 35 -20.08 -6.69 -11.83
CA ASN A 35 -19.87 -8.12 -11.57
C ASN A 35 -19.22 -8.91 -12.73
N GLU A 36 -19.42 -8.48 -13.98
CA GLU A 36 -18.79 -9.09 -15.16
C GLU A 36 -17.38 -8.53 -15.46
N ASP A 37 -17.00 -7.39 -14.88
CA ASP A 37 -15.67 -6.76 -15.06
C ASP A 37 -14.75 -7.00 -13.84
N ALA A 38 -15.26 -6.98 -12.63
CA ALA A 38 -14.48 -7.16 -11.41
C ALA A 38 -15.27 -7.95 -10.36
N PRO A 39 -14.59 -8.62 -9.41
CA PRO A 39 -15.25 -9.50 -8.44
C PRO A 39 -16.38 -8.75 -7.76
N GLU A 40 -17.59 -9.31 -7.85
CA GLU A 40 -18.80 -8.66 -7.37
C GLU A 40 -18.67 -8.21 -5.91
N ASN A 41 -19.36 -7.12 -5.53
CA ASN A 41 -19.40 -6.64 -4.15
C ASN A 41 -18.03 -6.25 -3.54
N THR A 42 -17.05 -5.94 -4.39
CA THR A 42 -15.76 -5.38 -3.95
C THR A 42 -15.67 -3.88 -4.23
N LEU A 43 -14.81 -3.17 -3.48
CA LEU A 43 -14.53 -1.76 -3.75
C LEU A 43 -13.99 -1.54 -5.18
N ALA A 44 -13.17 -2.47 -5.69
CA ALA A 44 -12.64 -2.39 -7.05
C ALA A 44 -13.75 -2.50 -8.11
N SER A 45 -14.75 -3.35 -7.88
CA SER A 45 -15.89 -3.46 -8.79
C SER A 45 -16.82 -2.25 -8.71
N LEU A 46 -16.93 -1.61 -7.54
CA LEU A 46 -17.62 -0.33 -7.39
C LEU A 46 -16.92 0.80 -8.16
N GLU A 47 -15.58 0.90 -8.05
CA GLU A 47 -14.78 1.83 -8.85
C GLU A 47 -14.93 1.59 -10.36
N GLN A 48 -15.00 0.32 -10.76
CA GLN A 48 -15.17 -0.07 -12.15
C GLN A 48 -16.55 0.35 -12.69
N ALA A 49 -17.62 0.14 -11.92
CA ALA A 49 -18.96 0.60 -12.29
C ALA A 49 -18.99 2.13 -12.50
N ALA A 50 -18.38 2.90 -11.60
CA ALA A 50 -18.27 4.36 -11.75
C ALA A 50 -17.44 4.75 -12.99
N LEU A 51 -16.31 4.08 -13.24
CA LEU A 51 -15.45 4.33 -14.40
C LEU A 51 -16.19 4.12 -15.73
N LEU A 52 -17.06 3.10 -15.77
CA LEU A 52 -17.90 2.75 -16.92
C LEU A 52 -19.16 3.61 -17.03
N GLY A 53 -19.38 4.51 -16.07
CA GLY A 53 -20.40 5.55 -16.15
C GLY A 53 -21.75 5.15 -15.57
N CYS A 54 -21.81 4.15 -14.69
CA CYS A 54 -23.01 3.80 -13.94
C CYS A 54 -23.39 4.94 -12.97
N ASN A 55 -24.68 5.27 -12.91
CA ASN A 55 -25.21 6.27 -12.00
C ASN A 55 -25.63 5.67 -10.65
N VAL A 56 -26.15 4.44 -10.70
CA VAL A 56 -26.67 3.72 -9.55
C VAL A 56 -26.05 2.33 -9.54
N VAL A 57 -25.54 1.89 -8.41
CA VAL A 57 -24.87 0.60 -8.28
C VAL A 57 -25.48 -0.21 -7.15
N GLU A 58 -25.92 -1.42 -7.45
CA GLU A 58 -26.41 -2.34 -6.42
C GLU A 58 -25.23 -2.97 -5.67
N ILE A 59 -25.35 -3.04 -4.34
CA ILE A 59 -24.45 -3.76 -3.45
C ILE A 59 -25.28 -4.61 -2.48
N ASP A 60 -24.75 -5.78 -2.12
CA ASP A 60 -25.42 -6.77 -1.29
C ASP A 60 -24.91 -6.73 0.14
N LEU A 61 -25.79 -6.56 1.13
CA LEU A 61 -25.39 -6.40 2.54
C LEU A 61 -25.67 -7.64 3.38
N ARG A 62 -24.66 -8.05 4.14
CA ARG A 62 -24.74 -9.12 5.15
C ARG A 62 -24.11 -8.70 6.47
N ARG A 63 -24.54 -9.35 7.55
CA ARG A 63 -23.94 -9.19 8.89
C ARG A 63 -22.94 -10.29 9.15
N THR A 64 -21.85 -9.98 9.84
CA THR A 64 -20.91 -10.97 10.39
C THR A 64 -21.36 -11.42 11.79
N LEU A 65 -20.68 -12.44 12.34
CA LEU A 65 -20.95 -12.94 13.70
C LEU A 65 -20.80 -11.85 14.78
N ASP A 66 -19.77 -11.00 14.65
CA ASP A 66 -19.46 -9.88 15.53
C ASP A 66 -20.28 -8.60 15.21
N GLY A 67 -21.18 -8.67 14.22
CA GLY A 67 -22.16 -7.62 13.95
C GLY A 67 -21.71 -6.54 12.96
N GLU A 68 -20.55 -6.70 12.33
CA GLU A 68 -20.10 -5.83 11.24
C GLU A 68 -20.96 -6.03 9.98
N ILE A 69 -21.15 -4.96 9.20
CA ILE A 69 -21.90 -5.02 7.93
C ILE A 69 -20.91 -5.07 6.78
N VAL A 70 -20.97 -6.13 5.99
CA VAL A 70 -20.06 -6.43 4.89
C VAL A 70 -20.81 -6.56 3.57
N LEU A 71 -20.07 -6.37 2.48
CA LEU A 71 -20.56 -6.59 1.13
C LEU A 71 -20.35 -8.05 0.73
N ASN A 72 -21.43 -8.82 0.57
CA ASN A 72 -21.39 -10.18 0.04
C ASN A 72 -22.79 -10.65 -0.39
N HIS A 73 -22.91 -11.18 -1.61
CA HIS A 73 -24.21 -11.67 -2.10
C HIS A 73 -24.65 -12.96 -1.39
N ASP A 74 -23.77 -13.96 -1.36
CA ASP A 74 -24.09 -15.32 -0.89
C ASP A 74 -24.02 -15.43 0.63
N GLY A 75 -24.81 -16.33 1.22
CA GLY A 75 -24.68 -16.65 2.65
C GLY A 75 -23.42 -17.46 2.93
N LEU A 76 -23.05 -18.32 1.98
CA LEU A 76 -21.85 -19.13 2.02
C LEU A 76 -20.66 -18.40 1.37
N LEU A 77 -19.47 -18.61 1.93
CA LEU A 77 -18.21 -18.01 1.48
C LEU A 77 -17.63 -18.67 0.21
N ASP A 78 -18.05 -19.91 -0.07
CA ASP A 78 -17.41 -20.85 -1.00
C ASP A 78 -17.29 -20.37 -2.45
N ARG A 79 -18.26 -19.58 -2.96
CA ARG A 79 -18.25 -19.13 -4.36
C ARG A 79 -17.41 -17.88 -4.56
N LEU A 80 -17.39 -16.98 -3.58
CA LEU A 80 -16.88 -15.61 -3.72
C LEU A 80 -15.55 -15.39 -3.00
N THR A 81 -15.07 -16.40 -2.28
CA THR A 81 -13.81 -16.33 -1.54
C THR A 81 -13.05 -17.65 -1.63
N ASP A 82 -11.85 -17.70 -1.07
CA ASP A 82 -11.08 -18.93 -0.83
C ASP A 82 -11.40 -19.61 0.52
N GLY A 83 -12.42 -19.13 1.23
CA GLY A 83 -12.91 -19.70 2.49
C GLY A 83 -14.16 -20.58 2.33
N HIS A 84 -14.58 -21.17 3.45
CA HIS A 84 -15.76 -22.02 3.54
C HIS A 84 -16.61 -21.64 4.75
N GLY A 85 -17.92 -21.92 4.69
CA GLY A 85 -18.85 -21.68 5.78
C GLY A 85 -19.72 -20.44 5.57
N ASP A 86 -20.43 -20.03 6.62
CA ASP A 86 -21.44 -18.98 6.56
C ASP A 86 -20.90 -17.63 7.05
N VAL A 87 -21.21 -16.55 6.32
CA VAL A 87 -20.83 -15.17 6.66
C VAL A 87 -21.35 -14.76 8.03
N GLU A 88 -22.60 -15.10 8.36
CA GLU A 88 -23.24 -14.73 9.64
C GLU A 88 -22.69 -15.53 10.83
N GLN A 89 -21.88 -16.57 10.58
CA GLN A 89 -21.21 -17.39 11.58
C GLN A 89 -19.70 -17.13 11.68
N THR A 90 -19.18 -16.13 10.97
CA THR A 90 -17.74 -15.82 10.92
C THR A 90 -17.50 -14.37 11.37
N ASN A 91 -16.46 -14.11 12.17
CA ASN A 91 -16.13 -12.74 12.58
C ASN A 91 -15.45 -11.96 11.44
N PHE A 92 -15.60 -10.64 11.41
CA PHE A 92 -14.99 -9.82 10.37
C PHE A 92 -13.47 -9.97 10.29
N ALA A 93 -12.78 -10.06 11.43
CA ALA A 93 -11.33 -10.26 11.47
C ALA A 93 -10.89 -11.55 10.76
N GLU A 94 -11.71 -12.61 10.81
CA GLU A 94 -11.44 -13.88 10.11
C GLU A 94 -11.71 -13.73 8.61
N LEU A 95 -12.78 -13.04 8.22
CA LEU A 95 -13.09 -12.75 6.81
C LEU A 95 -12.00 -11.91 6.13
N GLN A 96 -11.31 -11.04 6.87
CA GLN A 96 -10.18 -10.25 6.34
C GLN A 96 -8.93 -11.08 6.01
N LEU A 97 -8.87 -12.35 6.43
CA LEU A 97 -7.79 -13.26 6.06
C LEU A 97 -8.02 -13.90 4.67
N LEU A 98 -9.27 -13.90 4.19
CA LEU A 98 -9.69 -14.56 2.96
C LEU A 98 -9.41 -13.70 1.72
N ASP A 99 -9.16 -14.35 0.59
CA ASP A 99 -9.11 -13.74 -0.73
C ASP A 99 -10.51 -13.71 -1.34
N ALA A 100 -11.00 -12.52 -1.70
CA ALA A 100 -12.33 -12.29 -2.28
C ALA A 100 -12.30 -11.98 -3.79
N GLY A 101 -11.17 -12.18 -4.48
CA GLY A 101 -11.01 -11.77 -5.87
C GLY A 101 -10.36 -12.79 -6.81
N ALA A 102 -9.49 -13.67 -6.31
CA ALA A 102 -8.72 -14.61 -7.11
C ALA A 102 -9.59 -15.59 -7.92
N TRP A 103 -10.80 -15.88 -7.43
CA TRP A 103 -11.78 -16.75 -8.12
C TRP A 103 -12.16 -16.22 -9.51
N MET A 104 -12.14 -14.89 -9.71
CA MET A 104 -12.47 -14.30 -11.00
C MET A 104 -11.26 -14.28 -11.94
N ALA A 105 -10.11 -13.83 -11.45
CA ALA A 105 -8.85 -13.82 -12.19
C ALA A 105 -7.64 -13.59 -11.28
N PRO A 106 -6.43 -14.07 -11.63
CA PRO A 106 -5.20 -13.86 -10.84
C PRO A 106 -4.86 -12.40 -10.54
N ARG A 107 -5.29 -11.46 -11.39
CA ARG A 107 -5.05 -10.02 -11.19
C ARG A 107 -5.74 -9.45 -9.95
N PHE A 108 -6.79 -10.13 -9.48
CA PHE A 108 -7.59 -9.75 -8.31
C PHE A 108 -7.15 -10.47 -7.03
N THR A 109 -6.07 -11.25 -7.07
CA THR A 109 -5.50 -11.87 -5.89
C THR A 109 -5.09 -10.83 -4.84
N GLY A 110 -5.39 -11.14 -3.58
CA GLY A 110 -5.17 -10.32 -2.40
C GLY A 110 -6.33 -9.39 -2.06
N MET A 111 -7.43 -9.40 -2.83
CA MET A 111 -8.62 -8.62 -2.48
C MET A 111 -9.27 -9.16 -1.21
N ARG A 112 -9.79 -8.24 -0.39
CA ARG A 112 -10.48 -8.57 0.87
C ARG A 112 -11.95 -8.20 0.76
N MET A 113 -12.77 -8.88 1.57
CA MET A 113 -14.18 -8.54 1.71
C MET A 113 -14.33 -7.09 2.20
N ALA A 114 -15.19 -6.32 1.53
CA ALA A 114 -15.37 -4.90 1.82
C ALA A 114 -16.37 -4.68 2.96
N ARG A 115 -16.09 -3.71 3.85
CA ARG A 115 -17.09 -3.22 4.80
C ARG A 115 -18.04 -2.25 4.11
N PHE A 116 -19.27 -2.18 4.62
CA PHE A 116 -20.29 -1.29 4.10
C PHE A 116 -19.91 0.20 4.19
N ASP A 117 -19.27 0.62 5.28
CA ASP A 117 -18.87 2.01 5.44
C ASP A 117 -17.76 2.45 4.48
N ASP A 118 -16.86 1.53 4.11
CA ASP A 118 -15.85 1.80 3.08
C ASP A 118 -16.49 1.95 1.69
N ALA A 119 -17.48 1.11 1.37
CA ALA A 119 -18.25 1.23 0.13
C ALA A 119 -19.02 2.55 0.05
N LEU A 120 -19.62 3.01 1.16
CA LEU A 120 -20.30 4.31 1.24
C LEU A 120 -19.36 5.49 1.00
N ARG A 121 -18.19 5.50 1.66
CA ARG A 121 -17.19 6.56 1.48
C ARG A 121 -16.70 6.62 0.05
N LEU A 122 -16.45 5.46 -0.56
CA LEU A 122 -16.03 5.36 -1.94
C LEU A 122 -17.13 5.85 -2.89
N ALA A 123 -18.37 5.38 -2.73
CA ALA A 123 -19.52 5.82 -3.53
C ALA A 123 -19.71 7.33 -3.50
N ARG A 124 -19.62 7.94 -2.31
CA ARG A 124 -19.68 9.40 -2.16
C ARG A 124 -18.56 10.12 -2.91
N SER A 125 -17.33 9.59 -2.86
CA SER A 125 -16.19 10.19 -3.58
C SER A 125 -16.30 10.07 -5.09
N LEU A 126 -17.06 9.08 -5.58
CA LEU A 126 -17.30 8.80 -6.99
C LEU A 126 -18.59 9.43 -7.53
N ASP A 127 -19.39 10.08 -6.67
CA ASP A 127 -20.70 10.65 -7.00
C ASP A 127 -21.67 9.62 -7.63
N ILE A 128 -21.70 8.42 -7.04
CA ILE A 128 -22.63 7.35 -7.43
C ILE A 128 -23.65 7.09 -6.32
N ARG A 129 -24.89 6.76 -6.72
CA ARG A 129 -25.93 6.29 -5.79
C ARG A 129 -25.85 4.78 -5.64
N LEU A 130 -26.37 4.27 -4.53
CA LEU A 130 -26.36 2.82 -4.27
C LEU A 130 -27.78 2.26 -4.16
N ILE A 131 -27.97 1.03 -4.63
CA ILE A 131 -29.08 0.18 -4.21
C ILE A 131 -28.51 -0.78 -3.16
N LEU A 132 -29.10 -0.78 -1.96
CA LEU A 132 -28.70 -1.65 -0.86
C LEU A 132 -29.62 -2.87 -0.88
N ASP A 133 -29.14 -3.97 -1.44
CA ASP A 133 -29.87 -5.24 -1.40
C ASP A 133 -29.55 -5.98 -0.09
N ILE A 134 -30.46 -5.86 0.88
CA ILE A 134 -30.26 -6.42 2.23
C ILE A 134 -30.54 -7.92 2.20
N LYS A 135 -29.53 -8.74 2.51
CA LYS A 135 -29.66 -10.20 2.53
C LYS A 135 -29.91 -10.78 3.92
N THR A 136 -29.42 -10.10 4.96
CA THR A 136 -29.61 -10.52 6.35
C THR A 136 -30.81 -9.77 6.95
N LYS A 137 -31.76 -10.52 7.54
CA LYS A 137 -32.92 -9.92 8.22
C LYS A 137 -32.51 -9.20 9.51
N GLY A 138 -33.16 -8.08 9.81
CA GLY A 138 -33.07 -7.43 11.13
C GLY A 138 -31.82 -6.56 11.34
N ILE A 139 -31.07 -6.25 10.28
CA ILE A 139 -29.89 -5.38 10.36
C ILE A 139 -30.20 -3.90 10.09
N GLY A 140 -31.48 -3.55 9.91
CA GLY A 140 -31.88 -2.24 9.43
C GLY A 140 -31.45 -1.09 10.33
N ALA A 141 -31.46 -1.27 11.65
CA ALA A 141 -31.01 -0.25 12.60
C ALA A 141 -29.50 0.03 12.46
N ASP A 142 -28.70 -1.02 12.26
CA ASP A 142 -27.26 -0.89 12.03
C ASP A 142 -26.95 -0.22 10.69
N VAL A 143 -27.67 -0.60 9.63
CA VAL A 143 -27.57 0.02 8.30
C VAL A 143 -27.89 1.52 8.37
N LEU A 144 -29.01 1.90 8.99
CA LEU A 144 -29.41 3.31 9.15
C LEU A 144 -28.38 4.11 9.95
N ARG A 145 -27.88 3.56 11.05
CA ARG A 145 -26.82 4.20 11.87
C ARG A 145 -25.54 4.46 11.05
N ILE A 146 -25.14 3.51 10.21
CA ILE A 146 -23.96 3.69 9.34
C ILE A 146 -24.25 4.75 8.27
N LEU A 147 -25.43 4.74 7.65
CA LEU A 147 -25.83 5.74 6.65
C LEU A 147 -25.87 7.15 7.21
N GLU A 148 -26.39 7.34 8.42
CA GLU A 148 -26.39 8.61 9.14
C GLU A 148 -24.96 9.10 9.41
N ARG A 149 -24.11 8.19 9.92
CA ARG A 149 -22.70 8.51 10.22
C ARG A 149 -21.93 8.95 8.98
N GLU A 150 -22.14 8.28 7.84
CA GLU A 150 -21.46 8.61 6.59
C GLU A 150 -22.19 9.69 5.76
N GLY A 151 -23.38 10.14 6.18
CA GLY A 151 -24.17 11.16 5.48
C GLY A 151 -24.68 10.70 4.11
N MET A 152 -25.11 9.44 3.98
CA MET A 152 -25.46 8.81 2.70
C MET A 152 -26.94 8.44 2.55
N ILE A 153 -27.79 8.77 3.53
CA ILE A 153 -29.20 8.35 3.55
C ILE A 153 -29.99 8.77 2.30
N ASP A 154 -29.73 9.96 1.76
CA ASP A 154 -30.40 10.49 0.56
C ASP A 154 -29.79 9.98 -0.76
N HIS A 155 -28.66 9.26 -0.67
CA HIS A 155 -27.91 8.74 -1.80
C HIS A 155 -28.09 7.24 -2.02
N VAL A 156 -28.98 6.59 -1.25
CA VAL A 156 -29.26 5.16 -1.36
C VAL A 156 -30.72 4.87 -1.67
N LEU A 157 -30.97 3.69 -2.25
CA LEU A 157 -32.27 3.06 -2.40
C LEU A 157 -32.21 1.71 -1.69
N PHE A 158 -33.28 1.30 -1.03
CA PHE A 158 -33.33 0.00 -0.35
C PHE A 158 -33.96 -1.08 -1.24
N ASN A 159 -33.49 -2.32 -1.10
CA ASN A 159 -34.04 -3.54 -1.69
C ASN A 159 -33.83 -4.74 -0.74
N GLY A 160 -34.44 -5.88 -1.02
CA GLY A 160 -34.27 -7.12 -0.25
C GLY A 160 -35.01 -7.12 1.09
N GLU A 161 -34.35 -7.60 2.15
CA GLU A 161 -34.90 -7.82 3.49
C GLU A 161 -34.92 -6.54 4.36
N TRP A 162 -35.49 -5.45 3.84
CA TRP A 162 -35.45 -4.10 4.46
C TRP A 162 -36.75 -3.68 5.18
N ASP A 163 -37.64 -4.63 5.49
CA ASP A 163 -38.94 -4.36 6.12
C ASP A 163 -38.85 -3.64 7.49
N ASP A 164 -37.77 -3.88 8.23
CA ASP A 164 -37.49 -3.18 9.48
C ASP A 164 -37.12 -1.71 9.24
N ILE A 165 -36.27 -1.42 8.24
CA ILE A 165 -35.96 -0.05 7.79
C ILE A 165 -37.25 0.67 7.39
N ARG A 166 -38.15 0.04 6.63
CA ARG A 166 -39.42 0.65 6.23
C ARG A 166 -40.26 1.10 7.43
N ARG A 167 -40.21 0.35 8.55
CA ARG A 167 -40.90 0.72 9.80
C ARG A 167 -40.20 1.85 10.54
N MET A 168 -38.88 1.87 10.56
CA MET A 168 -38.08 2.88 11.28
C MET A 168 -37.99 4.21 10.52
N LEU A 169 -37.91 4.16 9.18
CA LEU A 169 -37.82 5.31 8.29
C LEU A 169 -38.84 5.18 7.14
N PRO A 170 -40.12 5.50 7.36
CA PRO A 170 -41.16 5.38 6.34
C PRO A 170 -40.95 6.27 5.10
N SER A 171 -40.10 7.30 5.20
CA SER A 171 -39.70 8.17 4.09
C SER A 171 -38.56 7.62 3.25
N ALA A 172 -37.97 6.48 3.62
CA ALA A 172 -36.87 5.87 2.89
C ALA A 172 -37.30 5.52 1.45
N ALA A 173 -36.44 5.86 0.49
CA ALA A 173 -36.67 5.55 -0.92
C ALA A 173 -36.40 4.06 -1.20
N ASP A 174 -37.34 3.39 -1.86
CA ASP A 174 -37.27 1.98 -2.24
C ASP A 174 -37.05 1.83 -3.74
N ALA A 175 -36.17 0.91 -4.14
CA ALA A 175 -35.97 0.51 -5.51
C ALA A 175 -37.22 -0.16 -6.13
N GLY A 176 -38.10 -0.78 -5.32
CA GLY A 176 -39.29 -1.51 -5.75
C GLY A 176 -40.60 -0.71 -5.79
N TYR A 177 -40.86 0.19 -4.83
CA TYR A 177 -42.16 0.88 -4.73
C TYR A 177 -42.29 2.16 -5.58
N GLY A 178 -41.18 2.86 -5.85
CA GLY A 178 -41.15 4.07 -6.69
C GLY A 178 -40.88 3.81 -8.17
N ALA A 179 -40.54 2.58 -8.54
CA ALA A 179 -40.13 2.20 -9.88
C ALA A 179 -40.99 1.06 -10.47
N ALA A 180 -41.26 1.12 -11.76
CA ALA A 180 -41.83 0.04 -12.54
C ALA A 180 -40.68 -0.71 -13.25
N TRP A 181 -40.38 -1.92 -12.79
CA TRP A 181 -39.41 -2.80 -13.43
C TRP A 181 -40.06 -3.52 -14.61
N VAL A 182 -39.55 -3.29 -15.81
CA VAL A 182 -40.08 -3.84 -17.07
C VAL A 182 -39.04 -4.74 -17.74
N GLN A 183 -39.53 -5.72 -18.51
CA GLN A 183 -38.67 -6.64 -19.24
C GLN A 183 -38.26 -6.06 -20.61
N PRO A 184 -37.20 -6.60 -21.24
CA PRO A 184 -36.85 -6.26 -22.62
C PRO A 184 -38.04 -6.41 -23.57
N GLY A 185 -38.16 -5.48 -24.52
CA GLY A 185 -39.30 -5.40 -25.45
C GLY A 185 -40.44 -4.47 -25.03
N VAL A 186 -40.29 -3.74 -23.92
CA VAL A 186 -41.25 -2.71 -23.50
C VAL A 186 -41.48 -1.67 -24.59
N THR A 187 -42.73 -1.29 -24.79
CA THR A 187 -43.14 -0.28 -25.76
C THR A 187 -43.22 1.12 -25.14
N ALA A 188 -43.07 2.16 -25.97
CA ALA A 188 -43.19 3.55 -25.51
C ALA A 188 -44.56 3.86 -24.86
N ALA A 189 -45.63 3.19 -25.30
CA ALA A 189 -46.96 3.34 -24.72
C ALA A 189 -47.05 2.80 -23.29
N GLU A 190 -46.41 1.64 -23.03
CA GLU A 190 -46.35 1.04 -21.70
C GLU A 190 -45.49 1.88 -20.75
N VAL A 191 -44.32 2.34 -21.21
CA VAL A 191 -43.44 3.25 -20.46
C VAL A 191 -44.22 4.51 -20.04
N ALA A 192 -44.84 5.20 -21.00
CA ALA A 192 -45.60 6.41 -20.74
C ALA A 192 -46.80 6.16 -19.80
N SER A 193 -47.39 4.96 -19.83
CA SER A 193 -48.48 4.58 -18.91
C SER A 193 -48.03 4.49 -17.47
N GLN A 194 -46.85 3.89 -17.21
CA GLN A 194 -46.28 3.80 -15.87
C GLN A 194 -45.82 5.17 -15.36
N GLN A 195 -45.18 5.98 -16.22
CA GLN A 195 -44.74 7.33 -15.87
C GLN A 195 -45.91 8.25 -15.50
N ARG A 196 -47.06 8.13 -16.17
CA ARG A 196 -48.30 8.85 -15.78
C ARG A 196 -48.83 8.46 -14.40
N GLN A 197 -48.48 7.28 -13.89
CA GLN A 197 -48.79 6.85 -12.53
C GLN A 197 -47.75 7.34 -11.51
N GLY A 198 -46.78 8.15 -11.94
CA GLY A 198 -45.72 8.69 -11.07
C GLY A 198 -44.56 7.72 -10.81
N LYS A 199 -44.45 6.63 -11.58
CA LYS A 199 -43.37 5.63 -11.42
C LYS A 199 -42.21 5.92 -12.36
N SER A 200 -40.99 5.76 -11.86
CA SER A 200 -39.78 5.67 -12.70
C SER A 200 -39.75 4.32 -13.41
N VAL A 201 -39.53 4.26 -14.72
CA VAL A 201 -39.52 3.01 -15.47
C VAL A 201 -38.10 2.52 -15.68
N ILE A 202 -37.80 1.32 -15.20
CA ILE A 202 -36.47 0.70 -15.28
C ILE A 202 -36.57 -0.58 -16.10
N ALA A 203 -35.89 -0.64 -17.25
CA ALA A 203 -35.82 -1.88 -18.03
C ALA A 203 -34.70 -2.79 -17.51
N ASN A 204 -35.06 -4.03 -17.15
CA ASN A 204 -34.12 -4.98 -16.57
C ASN A 204 -33.48 -5.87 -17.64
N PHE A 205 -32.19 -5.69 -17.88
CA PHE A 205 -31.37 -6.57 -18.70
C PHE A 205 -30.44 -7.45 -17.84
N SER A 206 -30.49 -7.35 -16.52
CA SER A 206 -29.64 -8.12 -15.63
C SER A 206 -30.29 -9.45 -15.19
N ALA A 207 -29.43 -10.45 -14.94
CA ALA A 207 -29.77 -11.78 -14.45
C ALA A 207 -30.80 -12.50 -15.33
N ASN A 208 -30.73 -12.27 -16.65
CA ASN A 208 -31.61 -12.87 -17.64
C ASN A 208 -30.91 -13.05 -19.00
N SER A 209 -31.58 -13.68 -19.97
CA SER A 209 -31.01 -14.01 -21.27
C SER A 209 -30.68 -12.81 -22.17
N HIS A 210 -31.08 -11.59 -21.79
CA HIS A 210 -30.83 -10.35 -22.52
C HIS A 210 -29.64 -9.54 -21.99
N GLY A 211 -28.82 -10.08 -21.08
CA GLY A 211 -27.66 -9.37 -20.50
C GLY A 211 -26.72 -8.74 -21.53
N MET A 212 -26.55 -9.37 -22.69
CA MET A 212 -25.71 -8.86 -23.79
C MET A 212 -26.51 -8.28 -24.97
N ASP A 213 -27.81 -8.03 -24.81
CA ASP A 213 -28.70 -7.55 -25.88
C ASP A 213 -28.65 -6.02 -26.05
N LEU A 214 -27.58 -5.53 -26.65
CA LEU A 214 -27.40 -4.09 -26.92
C LEU A 214 -28.53 -3.49 -27.76
N ALA A 215 -29.09 -4.25 -28.71
CA ALA A 215 -30.19 -3.77 -29.55
C ALA A 215 -31.46 -3.59 -28.72
N GLY A 216 -31.78 -4.55 -27.85
CA GLY A 216 -32.86 -4.45 -26.89
C GLY A 216 -32.68 -3.29 -25.92
N MET A 217 -31.47 -3.07 -25.40
CA MET A 217 -31.17 -1.92 -24.53
C MET A 217 -31.41 -0.59 -25.25
N LYS A 218 -30.90 -0.43 -26.47
CA LYS A 218 -31.14 0.76 -27.30
C LYS A 218 -32.62 0.96 -27.62
N ALA A 219 -33.36 -0.13 -27.84
CA ALA A 219 -34.81 -0.07 -28.06
C ALA A 219 -35.56 0.39 -26.80
N ALA A 220 -35.19 -0.11 -25.62
CA ALA A 220 -35.79 0.34 -24.35
C ALA A 220 -35.50 1.82 -24.08
N VAL A 221 -34.25 2.26 -24.30
CA VAL A 221 -33.87 3.69 -24.23
C VAL A 221 -34.70 4.53 -25.19
N ALA A 222 -34.87 4.08 -26.44
CA ALA A 222 -35.71 4.75 -27.43
C ALA A 222 -37.21 4.74 -27.07
N ALA A 223 -37.68 3.73 -26.33
CA ALA A 223 -39.03 3.67 -25.78
C ALA A 223 -39.26 4.67 -24.62
N GLY A 224 -38.20 5.34 -24.13
CA GLY A 224 -38.30 6.43 -23.15
C GLY A 224 -38.21 6.00 -21.69
N VAL A 225 -37.61 4.82 -21.42
CA VAL A 225 -37.37 4.38 -20.03
C VAL A 225 -36.48 5.37 -19.28
N ASP A 226 -36.69 5.50 -17.97
CA ASP A 226 -35.93 6.40 -17.11
C ASP A 226 -34.55 5.80 -16.77
N ALA A 227 -34.44 4.47 -16.74
CA ALA A 227 -33.18 3.77 -16.53
C ALA A 227 -33.14 2.39 -17.19
N ILE A 228 -31.93 1.86 -17.34
CA ILE A 228 -31.68 0.45 -17.65
C ILE A 228 -30.79 -0.17 -16.58
N ASN A 229 -31.08 -1.41 -16.20
CA ASN A 229 -30.28 -2.21 -15.26
C ASN A 229 -29.53 -3.30 -16.02
N VAL A 230 -28.22 -3.42 -15.82
CA VAL A 230 -27.35 -4.30 -16.60
C VAL A 230 -26.31 -5.01 -15.74
N ASP A 231 -25.88 -6.21 -16.18
CA ASP A 231 -24.65 -6.87 -15.70
C ASP A 231 -23.42 -6.44 -16.54
N PHE A 232 -23.65 -5.97 -17.78
CA PHE A 232 -22.59 -5.56 -18.72
C PHE A 232 -22.57 -4.03 -18.91
N PRO A 233 -21.99 -3.26 -17.98
CA PRO A 233 -22.05 -1.80 -17.97
C PRO A 233 -21.46 -1.13 -19.23
N ARG A 234 -20.49 -1.74 -19.92
CA ARG A 234 -20.01 -1.21 -21.21
C ARG A 234 -21.09 -1.15 -22.29
N LEU A 235 -21.92 -2.20 -22.38
CA LEU A 235 -23.04 -2.25 -23.33
C LEU A 235 -24.15 -1.28 -22.91
N GLY A 236 -24.47 -1.25 -21.61
CA GLY A 236 -25.44 -0.31 -21.06
C GLY A 236 -25.02 1.14 -21.28
N ALA A 237 -23.74 1.46 -21.10
CA ALA A 237 -23.18 2.78 -21.35
C ALA A 237 -23.33 3.20 -22.81
N ASP A 238 -23.05 2.32 -23.79
CA ASP A 238 -23.34 2.59 -25.20
C ASP A 238 -24.84 2.84 -25.43
N ALA A 239 -25.71 1.99 -24.87
CA ALA A 239 -27.15 2.14 -25.01
C ALA A 239 -27.68 3.51 -24.52
N VAL A 240 -27.13 4.06 -23.43
CA VAL A 240 -27.50 5.38 -22.90
C VAL A 240 -26.67 6.54 -23.49
N GLY A 241 -25.90 6.30 -24.56
CA GLY A 241 -25.14 7.33 -25.27
C GLY A 241 -23.80 7.73 -24.63
N ARG A 242 -23.27 6.91 -23.73
CA ARG A 242 -21.99 7.08 -23.02
C ARG A 242 -20.96 6.07 -23.51
N ASP A 243 -20.71 6.05 -24.81
CA ASP A 243 -19.83 5.06 -25.46
C ASP A 243 -18.40 5.03 -24.86
N VAL A 244 -18.14 3.98 -24.07
CA VAL A 244 -16.85 3.70 -23.43
C VAL A 244 -15.79 3.35 -24.47
N GLU A 245 -16.13 2.66 -25.56
CA GLU A 245 -15.18 2.27 -26.60
C GLU A 245 -14.65 3.50 -27.34
N SER A 246 -15.53 4.45 -27.64
CA SER A 246 -15.11 5.74 -28.20
C SER A 246 -14.19 6.51 -27.25
N LYS A 247 -14.42 6.44 -25.93
CA LYS A 247 -13.54 7.07 -24.94
C LYS A 247 -12.17 6.40 -24.90
N ILE A 248 -12.11 5.07 -24.88
CA ILE A 248 -10.87 4.30 -24.95
C ILE A 248 -10.12 4.62 -26.24
N ARG A 249 -10.81 4.69 -27.39
CA ARG A 249 -10.21 5.02 -28.70
C ARG A 249 -9.57 6.41 -28.70
N ARG A 250 -10.26 7.43 -28.19
CA ARG A 250 -9.71 8.80 -28.05
C ARG A 250 -8.49 8.83 -27.13
N LEU A 251 -8.52 8.08 -26.03
CA LEU A 251 -7.37 7.98 -25.13
C LEU A 251 -6.19 7.26 -25.79
N LYS A 252 -6.44 6.19 -26.56
CA LYS A 252 -5.39 5.50 -27.36
C LYS A 252 -4.76 6.49 -28.34
N GLU A 253 -5.56 7.26 -29.06
CA GLU A 253 -5.07 8.29 -30.00
C GLU A 253 -4.24 9.38 -29.30
N GLN A 254 -4.70 9.89 -28.16
CA GLN A 254 -3.97 10.86 -27.35
C GLN A 254 -2.64 10.28 -26.83
N ALA A 255 -2.62 9.01 -26.40
CA ALA A 255 -1.42 8.31 -25.95
C ALA A 255 -0.38 8.10 -27.08
N GLN A 256 -0.81 8.12 -28.33
CA GLN A 256 0.07 8.00 -29.50
C GLN A 256 0.58 9.35 -30.01
N THR A 257 -0.27 10.37 -30.04
CA THR A 257 -0.02 11.60 -30.80
C THR A 257 0.24 12.85 -29.96
N GLY A 258 -0.11 12.83 -28.67
CA GLY A 258 0.07 13.99 -27.79
C GLY A 258 1.53 14.30 -27.46
N ASP A 259 1.76 15.37 -26.71
CA ASP A 259 3.06 15.57 -26.05
C ASP A 259 3.25 14.56 -24.90
N ASP A 260 4.46 14.48 -24.33
CA ASP A 260 4.75 13.50 -23.28
C ASP A 260 3.88 13.64 -22.02
N ALA A 261 3.34 14.84 -21.75
CA ALA A 261 2.44 15.06 -20.62
C ALA A 261 1.05 14.47 -20.90
N ALA A 262 0.48 14.82 -22.04
CA ALA A 262 -0.80 14.32 -22.54
C ALA A 262 -0.77 12.81 -22.74
N ARG A 263 0.31 12.28 -23.31
CA ARG A 263 0.49 10.85 -23.53
C ARG A 263 0.54 10.09 -22.21
N SER A 264 1.35 10.54 -21.24
CA SER A 264 1.39 9.92 -19.91
C SER A 264 0.02 9.91 -19.24
N GLN A 265 -0.71 11.05 -19.28
CA GLN A 265 -2.03 11.13 -18.68
C GLN A 265 -3.02 10.17 -19.35
N ALA A 266 -2.97 10.05 -20.67
CA ALA A 266 -3.80 9.11 -21.42
C ALA A 266 -3.48 7.66 -21.07
N ILE A 267 -2.20 7.28 -21.00
CA ILE A 267 -1.75 5.93 -20.63
C ILE A 267 -2.24 5.53 -19.22
N LEU A 268 -2.13 6.42 -18.24
CA LEU A 268 -2.63 6.17 -16.88
C LEU A 268 -4.16 6.10 -16.80
N LYS A 269 -4.88 6.87 -17.62
CA LYS A 269 -6.34 6.73 -17.73
C LYS A 269 -6.72 5.39 -18.37
N LEU A 270 -5.98 4.96 -19.38
CA LEU A 270 -6.17 3.67 -20.04
C LEU A 270 -5.93 2.50 -19.08
N SER A 271 -4.96 2.58 -18.17
CA SER A 271 -4.66 1.48 -17.24
C SER A 271 -5.79 1.14 -16.27
N ARG A 272 -6.81 2.01 -16.18
CA ARG A 272 -8.02 1.76 -15.39
C ARG A 272 -9.06 0.93 -16.15
N TYR A 273 -8.98 0.87 -17.48
CA TYR A 273 -9.92 0.12 -18.29
C TYR A 273 -9.46 -1.33 -18.46
N GLN A 274 -10.43 -2.23 -18.40
CA GLN A 274 -10.20 -3.65 -18.61
C GLN A 274 -10.43 -3.99 -20.08
N ASP A 275 -9.36 -3.88 -20.86
CA ASP A 275 -9.37 -4.18 -22.28
C ASP A 275 -8.10 -4.99 -22.60
N PRO A 276 -8.23 -6.28 -22.97
CA PRO A 276 -7.08 -7.13 -23.32
C PRO A 276 -6.18 -6.50 -24.41
N ASP A 277 -6.74 -5.70 -25.31
CA ASP A 277 -5.95 -5.04 -26.34
C ASP A 277 -4.96 -4.04 -25.74
N LEU A 278 -5.28 -3.41 -24.60
CA LEU A 278 -4.43 -2.42 -23.95
C LEU A 278 -3.10 -2.99 -23.46
N GLN A 279 -3.05 -4.27 -23.09
CA GLN A 279 -1.81 -4.93 -22.69
C GLN A 279 -0.75 -4.83 -23.80
N SER A 280 -1.15 -5.08 -25.05
CA SER A 280 -0.25 -4.96 -26.21
C SER A 280 0.22 -3.53 -26.47
N TRP A 281 -0.61 -2.54 -26.13
CA TRP A 281 -0.27 -1.12 -26.23
C TRP A 281 0.72 -0.71 -25.15
N PHE A 282 0.49 -1.10 -23.89
CA PHE A 282 1.41 -0.80 -22.80
C PHE A 282 2.79 -1.43 -23.03
N LEU A 283 2.86 -2.67 -23.51
CA LEU A 283 4.13 -3.29 -23.88
C LEU A 283 4.85 -2.53 -25.00
N ARG A 284 4.13 -2.05 -26.02
CA ARG A 284 4.73 -1.22 -27.08
C ARG A 284 5.22 0.14 -26.56
N TRP A 285 4.48 0.77 -25.65
CA TRP A 285 4.90 2.04 -25.06
C TRP A 285 6.02 1.88 -24.01
N LEU A 286 6.19 0.68 -23.44
CA LEU A 286 7.33 0.38 -22.57
C LEU A 286 8.66 0.51 -23.34
N ASP A 287 8.70 0.13 -24.63
CA ASP A 287 9.83 0.32 -25.55
C ASP A 287 9.91 1.75 -26.15
N ASN A 288 9.16 2.71 -25.63
CA ASN A 288 9.19 4.07 -26.17
C ASN A 288 10.54 4.76 -25.89
N PRO A 289 11.09 5.54 -26.86
CA PRO A 289 12.33 6.28 -26.64
C PRO A 289 12.21 7.37 -25.56
N SER A 290 11.01 7.92 -25.31
CA SER A 290 10.81 8.83 -24.18
C SER A 290 10.87 8.07 -22.86
N PRO A 291 11.81 8.41 -21.94
CA PRO A 291 11.89 7.78 -20.63
C PRO A 291 10.60 7.93 -19.83
N ARG A 292 9.91 9.06 -19.97
CA ARG A 292 8.65 9.36 -19.28
C ARG A 292 7.53 8.44 -19.73
N ILE A 293 7.41 8.22 -21.04
CA ILE A 293 6.37 7.35 -21.61
C ILE A 293 6.64 5.90 -21.28
N SER A 294 7.89 5.47 -21.44
CA SER A 294 8.31 4.12 -21.04
C SER A 294 7.99 3.84 -19.56
N HIS A 295 8.34 4.77 -18.66
CA HIS A 295 8.04 4.63 -17.24
C HIS A 295 6.53 4.64 -16.97
N THR A 296 5.77 5.49 -17.65
CA THR A 296 4.31 5.54 -17.50
C THR A 296 3.66 4.24 -17.98
N ALA A 297 4.18 3.63 -19.04
CA ALA A 297 3.72 2.34 -19.53
C ALA A 297 4.06 1.21 -18.55
N ALA A 298 5.24 1.23 -17.92
CA ALA A 298 5.57 0.31 -16.83
C ALA A 298 4.59 0.44 -15.65
N LEU A 299 4.27 1.67 -15.23
CA LEU A 299 3.25 1.92 -14.21
C LEU A 299 1.86 1.41 -14.63
N ALA A 300 1.47 1.63 -15.89
CA ALA A 300 0.20 1.15 -16.41
C ALA A 300 0.12 -0.39 -16.39
N LEU A 301 1.20 -1.09 -16.73
CA LEU A 301 1.29 -2.55 -16.60
C LEU A 301 1.18 -3.00 -15.14
N LEU A 302 1.86 -2.32 -14.22
CA LEU A 302 1.79 -2.62 -12.80
C LEU A 302 0.38 -2.42 -12.23
N LEU A 303 -0.31 -1.35 -12.63
CA LEU A 303 -1.66 -1.02 -12.17
C LEU A 303 -2.71 -1.94 -12.78
N ALA A 304 -2.61 -2.23 -14.09
CA ALA A 304 -3.56 -3.10 -14.78
C ALA A 304 -3.40 -4.58 -14.40
N ARG A 305 -2.23 -4.96 -13.85
CA ARG A 305 -1.86 -6.33 -13.47
C ARG A 305 -2.26 -7.38 -14.53
N PRO A 306 -1.88 -7.21 -15.81
CA PRO A 306 -2.24 -8.16 -16.84
C PRO A 306 -1.52 -9.49 -16.61
N ALA A 307 -2.11 -10.59 -17.08
CA ALA A 307 -1.43 -11.88 -17.12
C ALA A 307 -0.31 -11.84 -18.17
N LEU A 308 0.91 -11.52 -17.72
CA LEU A 308 2.10 -11.46 -18.57
C LEU A 308 3.01 -12.65 -18.33
N THR A 309 3.50 -13.23 -19.41
CA THR A 309 4.59 -14.21 -19.34
C THR A 309 5.92 -13.49 -19.08
N SER A 310 6.88 -14.18 -18.44
CA SER A 310 8.25 -13.65 -18.25
C SER A 310 8.87 -13.23 -19.60
N GLY A 311 8.61 -13.99 -20.68
CA GLY A 311 9.08 -13.65 -22.03
C GLY A 311 8.54 -12.32 -22.57
N GLN A 312 7.29 -11.97 -22.27
CA GLN A 312 6.73 -10.68 -22.67
C GLN A 312 7.33 -9.52 -21.88
N LEU A 313 7.54 -9.70 -20.57
CA LEU A 313 8.16 -8.68 -19.72
C LEU A 313 9.64 -8.45 -20.06
N THR A 314 10.37 -9.52 -20.36
CA THR A 314 11.79 -9.47 -20.74
C THR A 314 12.01 -9.04 -22.20
N SER A 315 10.96 -8.91 -23.02
CA SER A 315 11.10 -8.39 -24.39
C SER A 315 11.60 -6.93 -24.40
N ALA A 316 11.12 -6.10 -23.48
CA ALA A 316 11.64 -4.74 -23.25
C ALA A 316 13.07 -4.75 -22.69
N ALA A 317 13.52 -5.90 -22.17
CA ALA A 317 14.91 -6.31 -21.96
C ALA A 317 15.87 -5.97 -23.12
N ARG A 318 15.33 -6.00 -24.34
CA ARG A 318 16.07 -5.88 -25.60
C ARG A 318 15.80 -4.56 -26.32
N ALA A 319 15.16 -3.61 -25.62
CA ALA A 319 14.89 -2.28 -26.14
C ALA A 319 16.19 -1.60 -26.57
N ASN A 320 16.15 -0.86 -27.69
CA ASN A 320 17.31 -0.09 -28.15
C ASN A 320 17.69 1.02 -27.15
N ASN A 321 16.70 1.55 -26.42
CA ASN A 321 16.86 2.63 -25.46
C ASN A 321 17.19 2.10 -24.05
N ALA A 322 18.24 2.62 -23.43
CA ALA A 322 18.63 2.27 -22.06
C ALA A 322 17.54 2.58 -21.03
N ALA A 323 16.85 3.72 -21.16
CA ALA A 323 15.78 4.07 -20.21
C ALA A 323 14.62 3.06 -20.25
N ALA A 324 14.30 2.52 -21.43
CA ALA A 324 13.27 1.50 -21.57
C ALA A 324 13.69 0.16 -20.93
N ARG A 325 14.95 -0.25 -21.12
CA ARG A 325 15.50 -1.43 -20.45
C ARG A 325 15.50 -1.24 -18.93
N ALA A 326 15.91 -0.08 -18.42
CA ALA A 326 15.87 0.21 -16.98
C ALA A 326 14.44 0.16 -16.41
N ASN A 327 13.46 0.73 -17.11
CA ASN A 327 12.05 0.64 -16.70
C ASN A 327 11.51 -0.81 -16.74
N ALA A 328 12.02 -1.65 -17.65
CA ALA A 328 11.70 -3.07 -17.67
C ALA A 328 12.26 -3.81 -16.44
N ALA A 329 13.53 -3.54 -16.05
CA ALA A 329 14.10 -4.07 -14.79
C ALA A 329 13.26 -3.62 -13.58
N TRP A 330 12.92 -2.33 -13.52
CA TRP A 330 12.09 -1.78 -12.46
C TRP A 330 10.75 -2.53 -12.37
N LEU A 331 10.06 -2.71 -13.51
CA LEU A 331 8.78 -3.41 -13.57
C LEU A 331 8.89 -4.87 -13.11
N LEU A 332 9.90 -5.61 -13.58
CA LEU A 332 10.17 -6.99 -13.16
C LEU A 332 10.38 -7.08 -11.64
N GLY A 333 11.12 -6.12 -11.06
CA GLY A 333 11.30 -6.03 -9.62
C GLY A 333 10.00 -5.76 -8.86
N GLN A 334 9.14 -4.84 -9.35
CA GLN A 334 7.84 -4.56 -8.71
C GLN A 334 6.85 -5.71 -8.81
N LEU A 335 6.92 -6.49 -9.89
CA LEU A 335 6.09 -7.68 -10.07
C LEU A 335 6.60 -8.89 -9.26
N GLY A 336 7.77 -8.77 -8.61
CA GLY A 336 8.39 -9.87 -7.88
C GLY A 336 8.76 -11.05 -8.77
N SER A 337 9.19 -10.77 -10.01
CA SER A 337 9.62 -11.77 -10.99
C SER A 337 10.79 -12.62 -10.49
N ALA A 338 11.11 -13.70 -11.20
CA ALA A 338 12.23 -14.56 -10.83
C ALA A 338 13.56 -13.82 -11.01
N ALA A 339 14.52 -14.02 -10.12
CA ALA A 339 15.86 -13.43 -10.25
C ALA A 339 16.52 -13.75 -11.61
N ALA A 340 16.25 -14.93 -12.17
CA ALA A 340 16.73 -15.36 -13.48
C ALA A 340 16.33 -14.44 -14.65
N ASP A 341 15.20 -13.73 -14.54
CA ASP A 341 14.74 -12.77 -15.56
C ASP A 341 15.58 -11.47 -15.56
N LEU A 342 16.20 -11.14 -14.41
CA LEU A 342 16.98 -9.91 -14.21
C LEU A 342 18.49 -10.12 -14.37
N VAL A 343 19.01 -11.32 -14.07
CA VAL A 343 20.45 -11.63 -14.15
C VAL A 343 21.06 -11.22 -15.50
N PRO A 344 20.44 -11.49 -16.68
CA PRO A 344 21.00 -11.05 -17.96
C PRO A 344 21.18 -9.53 -18.08
N MET A 345 20.33 -8.74 -17.41
CA MET A 345 20.39 -7.27 -17.44
C MET A 345 21.57 -6.70 -16.65
N LEU A 346 22.21 -7.49 -15.79
CA LEU A 346 23.46 -7.09 -15.13
C LEU A 346 24.62 -6.92 -16.14
N SER A 347 24.54 -7.57 -17.31
CA SER A 347 25.54 -7.42 -18.36
C SER A 347 25.22 -6.30 -19.35
N ASP A 348 24.22 -5.45 -19.07
CA ASP A 348 23.85 -4.34 -19.94
C ASP A 348 25.00 -3.33 -20.09
N PRO A 349 25.25 -2.75 -21.28
CA PRO A 349 26.30 -1.74 -21.44
C PRO A 349 26.01 -0.42 -20.70
N ASP A 350 24.75 -0.14 -20.34
CA ASP A 350 24.36 1.10 -19.66
C ASP A 350 24.37 0.93 -18.12
N PRO A 351 25.16 1.72 -17.37
CA PRO A 351 25.22 1.64 -15.91
C PRO A 351 23.88 1.91 -15.21
N GLY A 352 23.00 2.71 -15.81
CA GLY A 352 21.66 2.98 -15.28
C GLY A 352 20.76 1.74 -15.33
N VAL A 353 20.87 0.95 -16.40
CA VAL A 353 20.18 -0.34 -16.52
C VAL A 353 20.72 -1.34 -15.50
N GLN A 354 22.04 -1.43 -15.36
CA GLN A 354 22.69 -2.29 -14.36
C GLN A 354 22.23 -1.93 -12.94
N LEU A 355 22.19 -0.64 -12.62
CA LEU A 355 21.76 -0.15 -11.31
C LEU A 355 20.32 -0.54 -11.01
N GLU A 356 19.43 -0.39 -11.97
CA GLU A 356 18.02 -0.73 -11.77
C GLU A 356 17.82 -2.25 -11.70
N ALA A 357 18.58 -3.04 -12.47
CA ALA A 357 18.58 -4.50 -12.37
C ALA A 357 19.02 -4.99 -10.97
N LEU A 358 20.09 -4.41 -10.40
CA LEU A 358 20.53 -4.71 -9.03
C LEU A 358 19.45 -4.35 -7.99
N ARG A 359 18.83 -3.17 -8.12
CA ARG A 359 17.72 -2.77 -7.22
C ARG A 359 16.51 -3.69 -7.35
N ALA A 360 16.20 -4.14 -8.56
CA ALA A 360 15.11 -5.05 -8.83
C ALA A 360 15.36 -6.43 -8.22
N LEU A 361 16.60 -6.95 -8.28
CA LEU A 361 17.01 -8.19 -7.62
C LEU A 361 16.78 -8.17 -6.11
N GLY A 362 16.93 -7.00 -5.46
CA GLY A 362 16.58 -6.82 -4.05
C GLY A 362 15.09 -6.97 -3.71
N ARG A 363 14.24 -7.26 -4.70
CA ARG A 363 12.78 -7.44 -4.56
C ARG A 363 12.26 -8.73 -5.21
N THR A 364 13.12 -9.53 -5.80
CA THR A 364 12.71 -10.74 -6.54
C THR A 364 12.52 -11.96 -5.64
N LYS A 365 11.87 -12.99 -6.19
CA LYS A 365 11.85 -14.34 -5.62
C LYS A 365 13.02 -15.16 -6.17
N GLY A 366 13.62 -15.98 -5.30
CA GLY A 366 14.72 -16.89 -5.65
C GLY A 366 16.10 -16.23 -5.65
N ASP A 367 17.10 -17.05 -5.92
CA ASP A 367 18.51 -16.69 -5.78
C ASP A 367 19.09 -16.16 -7.10
N ALA A 368 20.07 -15.26 -6.99
CA ALA A 368 20.91 -14.85 -8.11
C ALA A 368 22.33 -15.40 -7.89
N PRO A 369 23.04 -15.82 -8.96
CA PRO A 369 24.42 -16.27 -8.85
C PRO A 369 25.30 -15.17 -8.26
N ILE A 370 26.04 -15.50 -7.20
CA ILE A 370 26.96 -14.57 -6.54
C ILE A 370 27.97 -13.97 -7.53
N ASP A 371 28.49 -14.78 -8.46
CA ASP A 371 29.46 -14.36 -9.48
C ASP A 371 28.91 -13.32 -10.45
N ALA A 372 27.58 -13.23 -10.60
CA ALA A 372 26.96 -12.18 -11.40
C ALA A 372 26.94 -10.82 -10.67
N ILE A 373 26.96 -10.81 -9.33
CA ILE A 373 26.85 -9.60 -8.50
C ILE A 373 28.24 -9.12 -8.03
N LEU A 374 29.18 -10.03 -7.75
CA LEU A 374 30.51 -9.70 -7.22
C LEU A 374 31.27 -8.62 -8.01
N PRO A 375 31.26 -8.59 -9.36
CA PRO A 375 32.00 -7.58 -10.13
C PRO A 375 31.59 -6.14 -9.80
N PHE A 376 30.33 -5.90 -9.42
CA PHE A 376 29.81 -4.56 -9.14
C PHE A 376 30.44 -3.90 -7.92
N PHE A 377 30.98 -4.66 -6.98
CA PHE A 377 31.73 -4.11 -5.83
C PHE A 377 33.03 -3.42 -6.27
N GLN A 378 33.54 -3.71 -7.47
CA GLN A 378 34.70 -3.03 -8.07
C GLN A 378 34.32 -1.90 -9.04
N SER A 379 33.04 -1.60 -9.20
CA SER A 379 32.58 -0.49 -10.04
C SER A 379 33.11 0.84 -9.54
N SER A 380 33.44 1.76 -10.45
CA SER A 380 33.74 3.15 -10.12
C SER A 380 32.50 3.89 -9.59
N ASP A 381 31.30 3.50 -10.03
CA ASP A 381 30.04 4.06 -9.53
C ASP A 381 29.68 3.49 -8.15
N VAL A 382 29.66 4.36 -7.16
CA VAL A 382 29.34 4.02 -5.77
C VAL A 382 27.89 3.57 -5.59
N ASN A 383 26.96 4.03 -6.43
CA ASN A 383 25.57 3.61 -6.35
C ASN A 383 25.43 2.13 -6.78
N LEU A 384 26.20 1.69 -7.78
CA LEU A 384 26.25 0.27 -8.18
C LEU A 384 26.78 -0.60 -7.03
N ARG A 385 27.81 -0.14 -6.30
CA ARG A 385 28.35 -0.86 -5.13
C ARG A 385 27.29 -1.02 -4.03
N GLY A 386 26.57 0.04 -3.70
CA GLY A 386 25.48 -0.01 -2.71
C GLY A 386 24.32 -0.90 -3.14
N ALA A 387 23.90 -0.82 -4.40
CA ALA A 387 22.82 -1.66 -4.93
C ALA A 387 23.23 -3.15 -4.99
N ALA A 388 24.49 -3.45 -5.32
CA ALA A 388 25.03 -4.80 -5.29
C ALA A 388 25.02 -5.40 -3.89
N ALA A 389 25.31 -4.62 -2.84
CA ALA A 389 25.21 -5.08 -1.46
C ALA A 389 23.77 -5.50 -1.09
N LEU A 390 22.78 -4.67 -1.43
CA LEU A 390 21.37 -5.01 -1.18
C LEU A 390 20.91 -6.24 -1.97
N ALA A 391 21.28 -6.32 -3.25
CA ALA A 391 20.95 -7.47 -4.09
C ALA A 391 21.57 -8.76 -3.51
N LEU A 392 22.85 -8.71 -3.14
CA LEU A 392 23.57 -9.84 -2.58
C LEU A 392 22.98 -10.30 -1.24
N ALA A 393 22.64 -9.37 -0.34
CA ALA A 393 22.03 -9.73 0.94
C ALA A 393 20.63 -10.32 0.76
N HIS A 394 19.84 -9.83 -0.21
CA HIS A 394 18.52 -10.36 -0.50
C HIS A 394 18.55 -11.78 -1.07
N THR A 395 19.49 -12.06 -1.98
CA THR A 395 19.66 -13.40 -2.59
C THR A 395 20.42 -14.39 -1.69
N ARG A 396 20.89 -13.93 -0.51
CA ARG A 396 21.47 -14.71 0.58
C ARG A 396 22.48 -15.81 0.18
N PRO A 397 23.44 -15.58 -0.73
CA PRO A 397 24.47 -16.57 -0.98
C PRO A 397 25.42 -16.67 0.23
N ASN A 398 25.97 -17.87 0.43
CA ASN A 398 26.98 -18.10 1.46
C ASN A 398 28.15 -17.11 1.30
N GLY A 399 28.51 -16.43 2.40
CA GLY A 399 29.62 -15.47 2.42
C GLY A 399 29.26 -14.03 2.01
N ALA A 400 27.98 -13.73 1.75
CA ALA A 400 27.52 -12.37 1.44
C ALA A 400 27.97 -11.34 2.49
N ALA A 401 27.80 -11.64 3.78
CA ALA A 401 28.19 -10.76 4.88
C ALA A 401 29.68 -10.37 4.83
N LYS A 402 30.57 -11.34 4.55
CA LYS A 402 32.02 -11.09 4.44
C LYS A 402 32.35 -10.13 3.29
N VAL A 403 31.74 -10.35 2.13
CA VAL A 403 31.95 -9.48 0.95
C VAL A 403 31.46 -8.07 1.21
N ILE A 404 30.25 -7.92 1.75
CA ILE A 404 29.64 -6.63 2.04
C ILE A 404 30.45 -5.89 3.10
N SER A 405 30.82 -6.57 4.19
CA SER A 405 31.65 -6.02 5.26
C SER A 405 33.00 -5.50 4.75
N ALA A 406 33.69 -6.31 3.95
CA ALA A 406 34.97 -5.92 3.36
C ALA A 406 34.84 -4.70 2.42
N GLN A 407 33.74 -4.59 1.66
CA GLN A 407 33.52 -3.40 0.84
C GLN A 407 33.15 -2.18 1.68
N LEU A 408 32.27 -2.32 2.67
CA LEU A 408 31.87 -1.23 3.55
C LEU A 408 33.09 -0.60 4.22
N GLN A 409 34.04 -1.41 4.70
CA GLN A 409 35.27 -0.89 5.27
C GLN A 409 36.07 -0.04 4.28
N LYS A 410 36.16 -0.47 3.01
CA LYS A 410 36.83 0.32 1.95
C LYS A 410 36.11 1.66 1.71
N GLU A 411 34.79 1.71 1.77
CA GLU A 411 34.04 2.97 1.61
C GLU A 411 34.25 3.90 2.81
N ILE A 412 34.27 3.37 4.03
CA ILE A 412 34.57 4.13 5.26
C ILE A 412 35.98 4.72 5.19
N ASP A 413 36.98 3.93 4.77
CA ASP A 413 38.37 4.40 4.68
C ASP A 413 38.55 5.48 3.60
N ARG A 414 37.81 5.37 2.49
CA ARG A 414 37.78 6.40 1.43
C ARG A 414 37.16 7.70 1.93
N GLU A 415 36.02 7.63 2.59
CA GLU A 415 35.35 8.82 3.16
C GLU A 415 36.23 9.49 4.22
N ARG A 416 36.88 8.71 5.09
CA ARG A 416 37.82 9.23 6.09
C ARG A 416 38.93 10.05 5.43
N SER A 417 39.54 9.51 4.36
CA SER A 417 40.59 10.20 3.60
C SER A 417 40.10 11.53 3.00
N LEU A 418 38.87 11.57 2.50
CA LEU A 418 38.24 12.80 1.98
C LEU A 418 37.99 13.83 3.09
N ALA A 419 37.49 13.39 4.24
CA ALA A 419 37.24 14.24 5.39
C ALA A 419 38.53 14.85 5.96
N GLU A 420 39.59 14.05 6.09
CA GLU A 420 40.92 14.52 6.53
C GLU A 420 41.50 15.56 5.57
N GLY A 421 41.39 15.32 4.25
CA GLY A 421 41.80 16.29 3.23
C GLY A 421 41.01 17.61 3.31
N TYR A 422 39.71 17.54 3.59
CA TYR A 422 38.86 18.73 3.78
C TYR A 422 39.29 19.57 5.00
N VAL A 423 39.56 18.90 6.12
CA VAL A 423 40.07 19.54 7.34
C VAL A 423 41.44 20.16 7.09
N ALA A 424 42.37 19.41 6.50
CA ALA A 424 43.73 19.87 6.19
C ALA A 424 43.74 21.05 5.20
N GLY A 425 42.78 21.09 4.27
CA GLY A 425 42.58 22.17 3.31
C GLY A 425 42.05 23.49 3.91
N GLY A 426 41.83 23.54 5.23
CA GLY A 426 41.36 24.73 5.95
C GLY A 426 39.84 24.92 5.90
N ARG A 427 39.07 23.85 5.70
CA ARG A 427 37.59 23.88 5.67
C ARG A 427 37.03 24.91 4.69
N LYS A 428 37.67 25.06 3.52
CA LYS A 428 37.20 25.93 2.42
C LYS A 428 35.87 25.42 1.87
N ASN A 429 35.12 26.27 1.18
CA ASN A 429 33.80 25.92 0.62
C ASN A 429 33.82 24.61 -0.18
N ILE A 430 32.95 23.67 0.20
CA ILE A 430 32.72 22.41 -0.52
C ILE A 430 32.01 22.72 -1.83
N THR A 431 32.51 22.16 -2.93
CA THR A 431 31.88 22.31 -4.25
C THR A 431 30.63 21.44 -4.38
N PRO A 432 29.66 21.80 -5.25
CA PRO A 432 28.52 20.94 -5.54
C PRO A 432 28.90 19.52 -6.02
N GLU A 433 30.04 19.36 -6.68
CA GLU A 433 30.60 18.06 -7.10
C GLU A 433 30.93 17.19 -5.88
N GLN A 434 31.69 17.74 -4.94
CA GLN A 434 32.09 17.06 -3.70
C GLN A 434 30.87 16.74 -2.81
N ILE A 435 29.85 17.61 -2.79
CA ILE A 435 28.58 17.31 -2.10
C ILE A 435 27.89 16.09 -2.73
N ARG A 436 27.82 16.02 -4.07
CA ARG A 436 27.23 14.87 -4.76
C ARG A 436 28.00 13.59 -4.47
N GLU A 437 29.32 13.62 -4.53
CA GLU A 437 30.19 12.48 -4.25
C GLU A 437 30.01 11.97 -2.82
N ALA A 438 30.08 12.86 -1.83
CA ALA A 438 29.84 12.52 -0.43
C ALA A 438 28.42 11.96 -0.21
N THR A 439 27.40 12.57 -0.82
CA THR A 439 26.01 12.11 -0.72
C THR A 439 25.83 10.71 -1.31
N SER A 440 26.44 10.43 -2.45
CA SER A 440 26.37 9.12 -3.10
C SER A 440 27.16 8.06 -2.33
N SER A 441 28.32 8.42 -1.76
CA SER A 441 29.08 7.55 -0.86
C SER A 441 28.29 7.16 0.39
N PHE A 442 27.72 8.16 1.07
CA PHE A 442 26.85 7.95 2.23
C PHE A 442 25.68 7.01 1.92
N ARG A 443 24.97 7.23 0.80
CA ARG A 443 23.85 6.36 0.39
C ARG A 443 24.30 4.92 0.16
N ALA A 444 25.49 4.69 -0.38
CA ALA A 444 26.02 3.35 -0.60
C ALA A 444 26.42 2.68 0.71
N GLN A 445 27.04 3.40 1.65
CA GLN A 445 27.34 2.89 2.99
C GLN A 445 26.05 2.51 3.73
N MET A 446 25.02 3.36 3.69
CA MET A 446 23.70 3.05 4.27
C MET A 446 23.07 1.81 3.62
N ALA A 447 23.20 1.64 2.30
CA ALA A 447 22.73 0.44 1.62
C ALA A 447 23.49 -0.82 2.07
N MET A 448 24.81 -0.74 2.27
CA MET A 448 25.63 -1.84 2.78
C MET A 448 25.32 -2.18 4.24
N LEU A 449 25.13 -1.17 5.09
CA LEU A 449 24.71 -1.36 6.48
C LEU A 449 23.32 -2.01 6.57
N HIS A 450 22.38 -1.56 5.75
CA HIS A 450 21.07 -2.18 5.65
C HIS A 450 21.16 -3.62 5.13
N ALA A 451 22.03 -3.88 4.14
CA ALA A 451 22.28 -5.22 3.64
C ALA A 451 22.81 -6.15 4.75
N LEU A 452 23.83 -5.74 5.50
CA LEU A 452 24.34 -6.47 6.68
C LEU A 452 23.24 -6.65 7.74
N SER A 453 22.43 -5.63 7.97
CA SER A 453 21.29 -5.68 8.88
C SER A 453 20.15 -6.61 8.40
N SER A 454 20.11 -7.02 7.15
CA SER A 454 19.13 -8.03 6.70
C SER A 454 19.66 -9.47 6.87
N LEU A 455 20.96 -9.62 7.06
CA LEU A 455 21.65 -10.88 7.31
C LEU A 455 21.75 -11.11 8.83
N HIS A 456 21.48 -12.34 9.27
CA HIS A 456 21.42 -12.71 10.69
C HIS A 456 22.48 -13.77 11.06
N ASP A 457 23.50 -13.93 10.22
CA ASP A 457 24.64 -14.80 10.50
C ASP A 457 25.71 -14.11 11.38
N ALA A 458 26.64 -14.90 11.92
CA ALA A 458 27.69 -14.42 12.81
C ALA A 458 28.65 -13.42 12.14
N ASP A 459 28.91 -13.56 10.83
CA ASP A 459 29.78 -12.64 10.10
C ASP A 459 29.12 -11.25 9.99
N ALA A 460 27.80 -11.20 9.75
CA ALA A 460 27.04 -9.96 9.70
C ALA A 460 26.99 -9.26 11.06
N THR A 461 26.74 -10.00 12.14
CA THR A 461 26.77 -9.46 13.51
C THR A 461 28.16 -8.92 13.84
N SER A 462 29.22 -9.68 13.52
CA SER A 462 30.60 -9.23 13.74
C SER A 462 30.93 -7.95 12.96
N ALA A 463 30.48 -7.85 11.71
CA ALA A 463 30.65 -6.65 10.88
C ALA A 463 29.95 -5.42 11.48
N LEU A 464 28.69 -5.57 11.93
CA LEU A 464 27.96 -4.48 12.58
C LEU A 464 28.60 -4.03 13.89
N VAL A 465 29.09 -4.98 14.70
CA VAL A 465 29.85 -4.68 15.93
C VAL A 465 31.12 -3.89 15.58
N HIS A 466 31.86 -4.30 14.55
CA HIS A 466 33.05 -3.59 14.10
C HIS A 466 32.73 -2.15 13.71
N VAL A 467 31.71 -1.94 12.88
CA VAL A 467 31.31 -0.61 12.40
C VAL A 467 30.78 0.27 13.54
N ALA A 468 30.03 -0.30 14.47
CA ALA A 468 29.45 0.44 15.60
C ALA A 468 30.51 1.03 16.53
N PHE A 469 31.64 0.35 16.71
CA PHE A 469 32.64 0.70 17.72
C PHE A 469 34.00 1.11 17.17
N GLN A 470 34.15 1.22 15.85
CA GLN A 470 35.37 1.76 15.25
C GLN A 470 35.56 3.25 15.64
N PRO A 471 36.82 3.72 15.80
CA PRO A 471 37.10 5.14 16.00
C PRO A 471 36.71 5.96 14.77
N VAL A 472 35.87 6.98 14.95
CA VAL A 472 35.40 7.87 13.87
C VAL A 472 35.59 9.33 14.27
N HIS A 473 36.11 10.13 13.33
CA HIS A 473 36.33 11.57 13.47
C HIS A 473 35.25 12.35 12.70
N GLU A 474 34.67 13.38 13.34
CA GLU A 474 33.69 14.31 12.75
C GLU A 474 32.50 13.64 12.01
N PHE A 475 32.20 14.03 10.76
CA PHE A 475 30.99 13.66 10.01
C PHE A 475 30.83 12.16 9.72
N ALA A 476 31.90 11.36 9.87
CA ALA A 476 31.89 9.91 9.66
C ALA A 476 31.22 9.11 10.80
N GLN A 477 30.62 9.78 11.80
CA GLN A 477 29.96 9.10 12.93
C GLN A 477 28.65 8.39 12.57
N THR A 478 28.02 8.72 11.44
CA THR A 478 26.69 8.20 11.10
C THR A 478 26.70 6.69 10.93
N ASP A 479 27.72 6.10 10.32
CA ASP A 479 27.84 4.65 10.17
C ASP A 479 27.91 3.94 11.51
N SER A 480 28.71 4.44 12.46
CA SER A 480 28.82 3.86 13.80
C SER A 480 27.52 3.94 14.58
N VAL A 481 26.81 5.08 14.47
CA VAL A 481 25.50 5.25 15.11
C VAL A 481 24.49 4.28 14.50
N VAL A 482 24.37 4.24 13.18
CA VAL A 482 23.43 3.34 12.48
C VAL A 482 23.77 1.87 12.78
N GLY A 483 25.04 1.48 12.70
CA GLY A 483 25.51 0.15 13.06
C GLY A 483 25.10 -0.25 14.47
N CYS A 484 25.25 0.65 15.45
CA CYS A 484 24.78 0.42 16.81
C CYS A 484 23.26 0.19 16.89
N PHE A 485 22.47 0.96 16.15
CA PHE A 485 21.01 0.80 16.10
C PHE A 485 20.57 -0.55 15.51
N GLN A 486 21.43 -1.27 14.80
CA GLN A 486 21.13 -2.60 14.25
C GLN A 486 21.60 -3.76 15.14
N LEU A 487 22.20 -3.51 16.31
CA LEU A 487 22.77 -4.57 17.15
C LEU A 487 21.83 -5.12 18.22
N TRP A 488 20.84 -4.35 18.67
CA TRP A 488 20.08 -4.64 19.90
C TRP A 488 19.40 -6.02 19.88
N ASP A 489 18.83 -6.45 18.75
CA ASP A 489 18.14 -7.73 18.60
C ASP A 489 19.08 -8.91 18.26
N ARG A 490 20.39 -8.67 18.09
CA ARG A 490 21.37 -9.65 17.59
C ARG A 490 22.37 -10.14 18.63
N ILE A 491 22.64 -9.32 19.64
CA ILE A 491 23.74 -9.55 20.58
C ILE A 491 23.37 -10.49 21.74
N GLY A 492 22.17 -11.08 21.71
CA GLY A 492 21.66 -11.94 22.78
C GLY A 492 22.55 -13.15 23.06
N ASP A 493 23.05 -13.81 22.02
CA ASP A 493 23.81 -15.06 22.18
C ASP A 493 25.30 -14.82 22.50
N ASP A 494 25.85 -13.66 22.13
CA ASP A 494 27.21 -13.24 22.50
C ASP A 494 27.31 -11.71 22.63
N PRO A 495 26.98 -11.15 23.82
CA PRO A 495 27.04 -9.72 24.07
C PRO A 495 28.45 -9.24 24.45
N THR A 496 29.45 -10.14 24.49
CA THR A 496 30.76 -9.90 25.14
C THR A 496 31.44 -8.64 24.62
N ILE A 497 31.52 -8.49 23.29
CA ILE A 497 32.20 -7.34 22.68
C ILE A 497 31.45 -6.03 23.00
N VAL A 498 30.12 -6.04 23.01
CA VAL A 498 29.30 -4.86 23.34
C VAL A 498 29.47 -4.48 24.81
N VAL A 499 29.47 -5.46 25.71
CA VAL A 499 29.69 -5.23 27.15
C VAL A 499 31.08 -4.65 27.42
N GLN A 500 32.11 -5.11 26.72
CA GLN A 500 33.46 -4.54 26.82
C GLN A 500 33.49 -3.03 26.48
N GLN A 501 32.65 -2.59 25.53
CA GLN A 501 32.58 -1.18 25.13
C GLN A 501 31.94 -0.27 26.18
N LEU A 502 31.29 -0.81 27.22
CA LEU A 502 30.85 -0.01 28.37
C LEU A 502 32.01 0.70 29.08
N SER A 503 33.21 0.13 29.01
CA SER A 503 34.45 0.72 29.56
C SER A 503 35.19 1.63 28.57
N SER A 504 34.65 1.87 27.37
CA SER A 504 35.34 2.65 26.35
C SER A 504 35.58 4.09 26.82
N THR A 505 36.78 4.61 26.57
CA THR A 505 37.12 6.02 26.79
C THR A 505 36.48 6.92 25.73
N ASN A 506 36.03 6.35 24.60
CA ASN A 506 35.20 7.06 23.64
C ASN A 506 33.75 7.07 24.13
N GLN A 507 33.28 8.24 24.54
CA GLN A 507 31.93 8.42 25.08
C GLN A 507 30.84 8.01 24.08
N ALA A 508 31.05 8.18 22.78
CA ALA A 508 30.08 7.76 21.76
C ALA A 508 29.94 6.24 21.74
N SER A 509 31.06 5.50 21.70
CA SER A 509 31.08 4.03 21.74
C SER A 509 30.43 3.49 23.02
N ALA A 510 30.76 4.08 24.17
CA ALA A 510 30.19 3.67 25.45
C ALA A 510 28.68 3.97 25.56
N ASN A 511 28.21 5.10 25.01
CA ASN A 511 26.79 5.43 24.93
C ASN A 511 26.03 4.48 23.99
N CYS A 512 26.61 4.18 22.83
CA CYS A 512 26.09 3.20 21.88
C CYS A 512 25.94 1.82 22.53
N ALA A 513 26.98 1.35 23.21
CA ALA A 513 26.96 0.07 23.92
C ALA A 513 25.86 0.02 25.00
N GLU A 514 25.74 1.08 25.81
CA GLU A 514 24.68 1.18 26.82
C GLU A 514 23.29 1.14 26.17
N TRP A 515 23.06 1.91 25.10
CA TRP A 515 21.78 1.93 24.39
C TRP A 515 21.43 0.54 23.82
N ALA A 516 22.38 -0.11 23.15
CA ALA A 516 22.17 -1.42 22.53
C ALA A 516 21.79 -2.47 23.59
N LEU A 517 22.48 -2.48 24.73
CA LEU A 517 22.22 -3.42 25.82
C LEU A 517 20.92 -3.11 26.58
N VAL A 518 20.51 -1.84 26.68
CA VAL A 518 19.19 -1.46 27.23
C VAL A 518 18.06 -1.97 26.33
N LYS A 519 18.25 -1.98 25.01
CA LYS A 519 17.24 -2.45 24.05
C LYS A 519 17.27 -3.96 23.79
N ALA A 520 18.39 -4.61 24.09
CA ALA A 520 18.58 -6.02 23.80
C ALA A 520 17.65 -6.93 24.60
N ASP A 521 17.52 -8.17 24.13
CA ASP A 521 16.80 -9.22 24.83
C ASP A 521 17.48 -9.60 26.17
N ILE A 522 16.71 -10.19 27.10
CA ILE A 522 17.16 -10.54 28.45
C ILE A 522 18.36 -11.50 28.49
N ARG A 523 18.66 -12.22 27.39
CA ARG A 523 19.84 -13.09 27.28
C ARG A 523 21.17 -12.36 27.49
N VAL A 524 21.23 -11.04 27.33
CA VAL A 524 22.46 -10.27 27.56
C VAL A 524 22.80 -10.07 29.04
N LEU A 525 21.80 -10.21 29.93
CA LEU A 525 21.90 -9.80 31.33
C LEU A 525 23.00 -10.52 32.12
N PRO A 526 23.25 -11.84 31.96
CA PRO A 526 24.34 -12.52 32.67
C PRO A 526 25.70 -11.82 32.46
N THR A 527 26.05 -11.49 31.21
CA THR A 527 27.32 -10.81 30.91
C THR A 527 27.32 -9.36 31.40
N VAL A 528 26.17 -8.67 31.39
CA VAL A 528 26.06 -7.31 31.96
C VAL A 528 26.25 -7.33 33.49
N ARG A 529 25.77 -8.37 34.19
CA ARG A 529 26.00 -8.53 35.64
C ARG A 529 27.49 -8.65 35.96
N ASP A 530 28.23 -9.41 35.16
CA ASP A 530 29.68 -9.55 35.32
C ASP A 530 30.41 -8.20 35.23
N ALA A 531 29.90 -7.28 34.40
CA ALA A 531 30.46 -5.94 34.24
C ALA A 531 30.33 -5.05 35.50
N LEU A 532 29.49 -5.40 36.48
CA LEU A 532 29.45 -4.70 37.78
C LEU A 532 30.79 -4.75 38.52
N ASN A 533 31.58 -5.80 38.27
CA ASN A 533 32.90 -5.97 38.87
C ASN A 533 33.97 -5.07 38.24
N THR A 534 33.68 -4.44 37.11
CA THR A 534 34.62 -3.57 36.38
C THR A 534 34.31 -2.09 36.66
N PRO A 535 35.15 -1.35 37.40
CA PRO A 535 34.85 0.04 37.80
C PRO A 535 34.47 0.96 36.64
N SER A 536 35.16 0.85 35.50
CA SER A 536 34.90 1.67 34.30
C SER A 536 33.56 1.38 33.61
N ALA A 537 33.01 0.17 33.75
CA ALA A 537 31.71 -0.20 33.17
C ALA A 537 30.55 -0.12 34.17
N ARG A 538 30.85 -0.16 35.47
CA ARG A 538 29.89 -0.37 36.57
C ARG A 538 28.70 0.59 36.52
N VAL A 539 28.94 1.88 36.32
CA VAL A 539 27.86 2.90 36.25
C VAL A 539 26.84 2.57 35.16
N ARG A 540 27.30 2.16 33.98
CA ARG A 540 26.42 1.83 32.85
C ARG A 540 25.75 0.48 33.05
N ALA A 541 26.47 -0.52 33.57
CA ALA A 541 25.90 -1.81 33.92
C ALA A 541 24.74 -1.67 34.92
N ILE A 542 24.89 -0.85 35.97
CA ILE A 542 23.82 -0.56 36.93
C ILE A 542 22.57 -0.01 36.22
N ARG A 543 22.72 0.93 35.30
CA ARG A 543 21.60 1.51 34.54
C ARG A 543 20.91 0.48 33.66
N ILE A 544 21.67 -0.33 32.93
CA ILE A 544 21.13 -1.38 32.05
C ILE A 544 20.29 -2.38 32.85
N LEU A 545 20.83 -2.91 33.95
CA LEU A 545 20.14 -3.88 34.81
C LEU A 545 18.86 -3.29 35.43
N ALA A 546 18.90 -2.00 35.81
CA ALA A 546 17.75 -1.28 36.33
C ALA A 546 16.65 -1.06 35.26
N TRP A 547 17.03 -0.81 34.01
CA TRP A 547 16.08 -0.66 32.91
C TRP A 547 15.37 -1.97 32.56
N HIS A 548 16.08 -3.08 32.62
CA HIS A 548 15.52 -4.43 32.41
C HIS A 548 14.71 -4.95 33.59
N GLY A 549 14.83 -4.35 34.77
CA GLY A 549 14.22 -4.89 35.98
C GLY A 549 14.84 -6.23 36.38
N ASP A 550 16.16 -6.37 36.24
CA ASP A 550 16.84 -7.64 36.43
C ASP A 550 16.88 -8.10 37.91
N ALA A 551 15.99 -9.03 38.27
CA ALA A 551 15.83 -9.50 39.65
C ALA A 551 17.10 -10.15 40.21
N ASP A 552 17.85 -10.89 39.40
CA ASP A 552 19.06 -11.59 39.84
C ASP A 552 20.20 -10.61 40.19
N ALA A 553 20.19 -9.41 39.61
CA ALA A 553 21.18 -8.38 39.90
C ALA A 553 20.91 -7.65 41.22
N LEU A 554 19.71 -7.78 41.80
CA LEU A 554 19.25 -6.96 42.93
C LEU A 554 20.22 -7.01 44.12
N LEU A 555 20.67 -8.21 44.51
CA LEU A 555 21.57 -8.37 45.66
C LEU A 555 22.93 -7.71 45.39
N ALA A 556 23.45 -7.83 44.17
CA ALA A 556 24.74 -7.23 43.78
C ALA A 556 24.65 -5.70 43.77
N VAL A 557 23.57 -5.15 43.20
CA VAL A 557 23.30 -3.70 43.16
C VAL A 557 23.09 -3.13 44.57
N GLN A 558 22.35 -3.83 45.44
CA GLN A 558 22.19 -3.44 46.85
C GLN A 558 23.53 -3.41 47.59
N LYS A 559 24.41 -4.39 47.39
CA LYS A 559 25.76 -4.36 48.00
C LYS A 559 26.54 -3.11 47.59
N ILE A 560 26.44 -2.68 46.33
CA ILE A 560 27.07 -1.45 45.84
C ILE A 560 26.45 -0.22 46.50
N ALA A 561 25.13 -0.19 46.68
CA ALA A 561 24.41 0.91 47.35
C ALA A 561 24.78 1.07 48.84
N HIS A 562 25.22 -0.01 49.50
CA HIS A 562 25.65 0.05 50.91
C HIS A 562 27.16 0.31 51.06
N ALA A 563 27.95 0.15 49.98
CA ALA A 563 29.36 0.47 49.98
C ALA A 563 29.59 1.99 49.92
N ALA A 564 30.67 2.47 50.54
CA ALA A 564 31.12 3.85 50.38
C ALA A 564 31.75 4.00 48.97
N GLY A 565 31.17 4.84 48.12
CA GLY A 565 31.66 5.04 46.75
C GLY A 565 30.82 6.02 45.94
N PRO A 566 31.33 6.48 44.78
CA PRO A 566 30.66 7.47 43.94
C PRO A 566 29.38 6.93 43.26
N GLU A 567 29.22 5.61 43.14
CA GLU A 567 28.04 5.00 42.50
C GLU A 567 26.89 4.68 43.47
N LYS A 568 27.04 4.99 44.77
CA LYS A 568 26.09 4.63 45.83
C LYS A 568 24.64 5.01 45.50
N ASP A 569 24.41 6.28 45.17
CA ASP A 569 23.05 6.80 44.98
C ASP A 569 22.40 6.22 43.71
N LEU A 570 23.20 5.99 42.66
CA LEU A 570 22.74 5.33 41.44
C LEU A 570 22.34 3.87 41.70
N ALA A 571 23.13 3.16 42.50
CA ALA A 571 22.83 1.78 42.88
C ALA A 571 21.58 1.69 43.77
N ALA A 572 21.37 2.65 44.68
CA ALA A 572 20.14 2.72 45.49
C ALA A 572 18.90 2.89 44.61
N TRP A 573 18.92 3.85 43.67
CA TRP A 573 17.86 4.06 42.68
C TRP A 573 17.60 2.80 41.84
N ALA A 574 18.67 2.15 41.37
CA ALA A 574 18.55 0.95 40.55
C ALA A 574 17.88 -0.20 41.30
N ALA A 575 18.25 -0.42 42.57
CA ALA A 575 17.63 -1.44 43.42
C ALA A 575 16.12 -1.18 43.62
N GLU A 576 15.73 0.06 43.90
CA GLU A 576 14.31 0.45 44.04
C GLU A 576 13.54 0.19 42.73
N LYS A 577 14.10 0.62 41.59
CA LYS A 577 13.48 0.42 40.28
C LYS A 577 13.29 -1.06 39.95
N ILE A 578 14.30 -1.91 40.20
CA ILE A 578 14.22 -3.36 39.98
C ILE A 578 13.10 -3.96 40.84
N GLN A 579 12.99 -3.55 42.11
CA GLN A 579 11.92 -4.02 43.00
C GLN A 579 10.53 -3.63 42.49
N ILE A 580 10.35 -2.39 42.03
CA ILE A 580 9.08 -1.90 41.47
C ILE A 580 8.68 -2.70 40.23
N LEU A 581 9.62 -2.97 39.32
CA LEU A 581 9.32 -3.70 38.07
C LEU A 581 8.97 -5.18 38.29
N ASN A 582 9.41 -5.77 39.41
CA ASN A 582 9.13 -7.16 39.78
C ASN A 582 8.03 -7.30 40.84
N ALA A 583 7.39 -6.20 41.23
CA ALA A 583 6.25 -6.25 42.15
C ALA A 583 5.07 -7.00 41.50
N PRO A 584 4.27 -7.75 42.28
CA PRO A 584 3.03 -8.35 41.77
C PRO A 584 2.14 -7.27 41.15
N LYS A 585 1.61 -7.53 39.95
CA LYS A 585 0.58 -6.67 39.36
C LYS A 585 -0.77 -7.14 39.89
N ASP A 586 -1.36 -6.36 40.78
CA ASP A 586 -2.73 -6.56 41.29
C ASP A 586 -3.80 -6.37 40.21
#